data_AF-A0A7W1NWB4-F1
#
_entry.id   AF-A0A7W1NWB4-F1
#
_cell.length_a   1.000
_cell.length_b   1.000
_cell.length_c   1.000
_cell.angle_alpha   90.00
_cell.angle_beta   90.00
_cell.angle_gamma   90.00
#
_symmetry.space_group_name_H-M   'P 1'
#
loop_
_entity.id
_entity.type
_entity.pdbx_description
1 polymer ?
#
loop_
_entity_poly.entity_id
_entity_poly.type
_entity_poly.pdbx_seq_one_letter_code
_entity_poly.pdbx_strand_id
1 'polypeptide(L)'
;ARGQVTSMWTLATVNNDPGRLVRLDELLPRLLEWSYYGQYLIGAGLVTLTLGVIALVGLVKQARKRLSSDTCIDALLTAFIVIYMLVHWLVAINIYDRYLLLILPPVALLLARGLSRLSQSVKNVKMQALVAVILLAICLPSAWAASEDKLPIGGDRSQNNGIEQVADYLNSKRLGAIVYDHWLGWELGYYMGTWSDKRRVYYPTPQALANDALLQADRAPRYFVVPDWADGQAWLDALREARFKVAETYHHAPFAVYELERP
;
A
#
# COMPACT_ATOMS: atom_id res chain seq x y z
N ALA A 1 19.64 16.68 -0.73
CA ALA A 1 19.84 15.37 -1.37
C ALA A 1 20.90 15.40 -2.49
N ARG A 2 22.15 15.83 -2.23
CA ARG A 2 23.25 15.89 -3.23
C ARG A 2 24.44 14.99 -2.87
N GLY A 3 24.18 13.78 -2.37
CA GLY A 3 25.25 12.90 -1.88
C GLY A 3 25.01 11.39 -2.04
N GLN A 4 23.92 10.95 -2.68
CA GLN A 4 23.74 9.54 -2.97
C GLN A 4 24.29 9.22 -4.37
N VAL A 5 25.25 8.29 -4.42
CA VAL A 5 25.84 7.74 -5.66
C VAL A 5 24.78 6.98 -6.49
N THR A 6 23.75 6.48 -5.82
CA THR A 6 22.66 5.70 -6.42
C THR A 6 21.53 6.61 -6.87
N SER A 7 21.17 6.55 -8.16
CA SER A 7 20.03 7.31 -8.68
C SER A 7 18.71 6.80 -8.07
N MET A 8 17.71 7.67 -7.96
CA MET A 8 16.35 7.32 -7.54
C MET A 8 15.79 6.13 -8.34
N TRP A 9 16.08 6.09 -9.64
CA TRP A 9 15.65 5.01 -10.54
C TRP A 9 16.34 3.69 -10.22
N THR A 10 17.65 3.72 -9.95
CA THR A 10 18.40 2.53 -9.54
C THR A 10 17.86 1.97 -8.23
N LEU A 11 17.55 2.84 -7.26
CA LEU A 11 16.95 2.43 -5.99
C LEU A 11 15.54 1.85 -6.20
N ALA A 12 14.74 2.48 -7.05
CA ALA A 12 13.40 2.01 -7.39
C ALA A 12 13.42 0.64 -8.07
N THR A 13 14.33 0.41 -9.01
CA THR A 13 14.50 -0.89 -9.69
C THR A 13 14.93 -1.97 -8.69
N VAL A 14 15.97 -1.71 -7.89
CA VAL A 14 16.46 -2.69 -6.91
C VAL A 14 15.38 -3.09 -5.90
N ASN A 15 14.54 -2.13 -5.48
CA ASN A 15 13.51 -2.40 -4.48
C ASN A 15 12.20 -2.99 -5.06
N ASN A 16 11.89 -2.78 -6.34
CA ASN A 16 10.57 -3.15 -6.90
C ASN A 16 10.61 -4.17 -8.04
N ASP A 17 11.76 -4.36 -8.68
CA ASP A 17 11.91 -5.28 -9.81
C ASP A 17 13.22 -6.07 -9.67
N PRO A 18 13.17 -7.23 -9.01
CA PRO A 18 14.35 -8.09 -8.86
C PRO A 18 14.75 -8.77 -10.18
N GLY A 19 14.07 -8.50 -11.31
CA GLY A 19 14.44 -9.02 -12.62
C GLY A 19 14.36 -10.54 -12.75
N ARG A 20 13.52 -11.19 -11.93
CA ARG A 20 13.40 -12.64 -11.86
C ARG A 20 11.94 -13.12 -11.79
N LEU A 21 11.73 -14.37 -12.14
CA LEU A 21 10.50 -15.09 -11.81
C LEU A 21 10.46 -15.46 -10.32
N VAL A 22 9.25 -15.66 -9.85
CA VAL A 22 8.92 -16.12 -8.50
C VAL A 22 9.40 -17.56 -8.31
N ARG A 23 9.91 -17.88 -7.11
CA ARG A 23 10.32 -19.23 -6.73
C ARG A 23 9.12 -20.08 -6.33
N LEU A 24 9.25 -21.41 -6.39
CA LEU A 24 8.13 -22.32 -6.09
C LEU A 24 7.55 -22.13 -4.68
N ASP A 25 8.41 -21.84 -3.70
CA ASP A 25 8.04 -21.55 -2.30
C ASP A 25 7.34 -20.20 -2.11
N GLU A 26 7.53 -19.26 -3.04
CA GLU A 26 6.89 -17.94 -3.04
C GLU A 26 5.49 -17.96 -3.70
N LEU A 27 5.15 -18.99 -4.51
CA LEU A 27 3.89 -19.03 -5.28
C LEU A 27 2.63 -19.00 -4.41
N LEU A 28 2.58 -19.84 -3.37
CA LEU A 28 1.41 -19.93 -2.49
C LEU A 28 1.26 -18.69 -1.59
N PRO A 29 2.31 -18.22 -0.88
CA PRO A 29 2.22 -16.98 -0.11
C PRO A 29 1.72 -15.80 -0.95
N ARG A 30 2.24 -15.64 -2.17
CA ARG A 30 1.80 -14.59 -3.09
C ARG A 30 0.36 -14.75 -3.53
N LEU A 31 -0.11 -15.97 -3.78
CA LEU A 31 -1.51 -16.22 -4.12
C LEU A 31 -2.44 -15.85 -2.94
N LEU A 32 -2.04 -16.16 -1.71
CA LEU A 32 -2.78 -15.79 -0.51
C LEU A 32 -2.84 -14.27 -0.33
N GLU A 33 -1.73 -13.57 -0.57
CA GLU A 33 -1.67 -12.11 -0.52
C GLU A 33 -2.54 -11.45 -1.60
N TRP A 34 -2.49 -11.95 -2.84
CA TRP A 34 -3.41 -11.53 -3.90
C TRP A 34 -4.88 -11.80 -3.55
N SER A 35 -5.18 -12.94 -2.91
CA SER A 35 -6.54 -13.27 -2.46
C SER A 35 -6.99 -12.33 -1.34
N TYR A 36 -6.08 -11.99 -0.43
CA TYR A 36 -6.32 -11.03 0.65
C TYR A 36 -6.71 -9.66 0.12
N TYR A 37 -6.00 -9.13 -0.88
CA TYR A 37 -6.39 -7.86 -1.50
C TYR A 37 -7.63 -8.02 -2.38
N GLY A 38 -7.68 -9.08 -3.19
CA GLY A 38 -8.75 -9.32 -4.17
C GLY A 38 -10.14 -9.45 -3.54
N GLN A 39 -10.22 -9.90 -2.28
CA GLN A 39 -11.50 -9.97 -1.57
C GLN A 39 -12.17 -8.59 -1.42
N TYR A 40 -11.40 -7.50 -1.42
CA TYR A 40 -11.88 -6.12 -1.25
C TYR A 40 -12.21 -5.39 -2.55
N LEU A 41 -12.08 -6.06 -3.71
CA LEU A 41 -12.18 -5.43 -5.03
C LEU A 41 -13.54 -4.75 -5.29
N ILE A 42 -14.65 -5.37 -4.84
CA ILE A 42 -16.02 -4.85 -5.03
C ILE A 42 -16.69 -4.53 -3.68
N GLY A 43 -16.16 -5.06 -2.59
CA GLY A 43 -16.68 -4.87 -1.24
C GLY A 43 -16.14 -5.94 -0.30
N ALA A 44 -16.88 -6.33 0.72
CA ALA A 44 -16.49 -7.44 1.59
C ALA A 44 -16.27 -8.75 0.80
N GLY A 45 -15.37 -9.62 1.28
CA GLY A 45 -14.96 -10.83 0.56
C GLY A 45 -16.12 -11.72 0.07
N LEU A 46 -17.15 -11.91 0.91
CA LEU A 46 -18.34 -12.67 0.52
C LEU A 46 -19.16 -12.00 -0.59
N VAL A 47 -19.22 -10.66 -0.60
CA VAL A 47 -19.93 -9.88 -1.62
C VAL A 47 -19.18 -10.00 -2.94
N THR A 48 -17.87 -9.77 -2.93
CA THR A 48 -17.00 -9.92 -4.10
C THR A 48 -17.10 -11.33 -4.69
N LEU A 49 -17.02 -12.36 -3.84
CA LEU A 49 -17.13 -13.76 -4.27
C LEU A 49 -18.52 -14.06 -4.88
N THR A 50 -19.58 -13.68 -4.19
CA THR A 50 -20.96 -13.96 -4.63
C THR A 50 -21.26 -13.28 -5.96
N LEU A 51 -20.91 -12.00 -6.09
CA LEU A 51 -21.07 -11.26 -7.35
C LEU A 51 -20.22 -11.86 -8.47
N GLY A 52 -18.99 -12.26 -8.17
CA GLY A 52 -18.10 -12.95 -9.11
C GLY A 52 -18.69 -14.25 -9.65
N VAL A 53 -19.20 -15.11 -8.76
CA VAL A 53 -19.85 -16.38 -9.13
C VAL A 53 -21.10 -16.14 -9.97
N ILE A 54 -21.97 -15.22 -9.56
CA ILE A 54 -23.19 -14.88 -10.29
C ILE A 54 -22.84 -14.39 -11.70
N ALA A 55 -21.89 -13.46 -11.82
CA ALA A 55 -21.46 -12.95 -13.11
C ALA A 55 -20.87 -14.05 -14.00
N LEU A 56 -20.01 -14.91 -13.44
CA LEU A 56 -19.39 -16.02 -14.16
C LEU A 56 -20.44 -16.97 -14.73
N VAL A 57 -21.50 -17.30 -13.98
CA VAL A 57 -22.62 -18.10 -14.49
C VAL A 57 -23.30 -17.42 -15.68
N GLY A 58 -23.51 -16.11 -15.62
CA GLY A 58 -24.04 -15.32 -16.73
C GLY A 58 -23.14 -15.32 -17.98
N LEU A 59 -21.82 -15.23 -17.78
CA LEU A 59 -20.82 -15.30 -18.86
C LEU A 59 -20.77 -16.70 -19.49
N VAL A 60 -20.71 -17.77 -18.69
CA VAL A 60 -20.68 -19.17 -19.18
C VAL A 60 -21.95 -19.52 -19.97
N LYS A 61 -23.13 -19.06 -19.52
CA LYS A 61 -24.39 -19.25 -20.27
C LYS A 61 -24.33 -18.59 -21.64
N GLN A 62 -23.67 -17.44 -21.77
CA GLN A 62 -23.51 -16.76 -23.05
C GLN A 62 -22.46 -17.43 -23.95
N ALA A 63 -21.33 -17.86 -23.38
CA ALA A 63 -20.28 -18.54 -24.13
C ALA A 63 -20.75 -19.86 -24.76
N ARG A 64 -21.78 -20.50 -24.20
CA ARG A 64 -22.45 -21.67 -24.79
C ARG A 64 -23.34 -21.36 -25.99
N LYS A 65 -23.69 -20.09 -26.21
CA LYS A 65 -24.39 -19.64 -27.43
C LYS A 65 -23.36 -19.39 -28.54
N ARG A 66 -23.80 -19.27 -29.80
CA ARG A 66 -22.92 -19.01 -30.95
C ARG A 66 -22.00 -17.82 -30.69
N LEU A 67 -20.77 -17.92 -31.19
CA LEU A 67 -19.76 -16.85 -31.17
C LEU A 67 -20.37 -15.55 -31.71
N SER A 68 -20.43 -14.52 -30.86
CA SER A 68 -20.85 -13.17 -31.21
C SER A 68 -19.78 -12.16 -30.80
N SER A 69 -19.88 -10.92 -31.30
CA SER A 69 -18.98 -9.83 -30.91
C SER A 69 -18.97 -9.60 -29.40
N ASP A 70 -20.09 -9.84 -28.72
CA ASP A 70 -20.18 -9.77 -27.26
C ASP A 70 -19.30 -10.79 -26.53
N THR A 71 -19.23 -12.02 -27.05
CA THR A 71 -18.36 -13.07 -26.50
C THR A 71 -16.89 -12.73 -26.72
N CYS A 72 -16.55 -12.07 -27.84
CA CYS A 72 -15.19 -11.61 -28.11
C CYS A 72 -14.74 -10.53 -27.11
N ILE A 73 -15.62 -9.56 -26.79
CA ILE A 73 -15.32 -8.53 -25.78
C ILE A 73 -15.11 -9.17 -24.41
N ASP A 74 -15.99 -10.10 -24.00
CA ASP A 74 -15.85 -10.79 -22.72
C ASP A 74 -14.54 -11.58 -22.64
N ALA A 75 -14.18 -12.27 -23.72
CA ALA A 75 -12.93 -13.02 -23.82
C ALA A 75 -11.70 -12.11 -23.73
N LEU A 76 -11.73 -10.95 -24.40
CA LEU A 76 -10.64 -9.97 -24.34
C LEU A 76 -10.46 -9.40 -22.93
N LEU A 77 -11.55 -8.99 -22.27
CA LEU A 77 -11.51 -8.49 -20.89
C LEU A 77 -11.00 -9.56 -19.92
N THR A 78 -11.49 -10.80 -20.08
CA THR A 78 -11.05 -11.95 -19.26
C THR A 78 -9.58 -12.24 -19.49
N ALA A 79 -9.12 -12.26 -20.74
CA ALA A 79 -7.72 -12.49 -21.08
C ALA A 79 -6.82 -11.39 -20.50
N PHE A 80 -7.23 -10.12 -20.58
CA PHE A 80 -6.51 -9.00 -19.96
C PHE A 80 -6.34 -9.21 -18.45
N ILE A 81 -7.43 -9.51 -17.73
CA ILE A 81 -7.40 -9.75 -16.27
C ILE A 81 -6.47 -10.93 -15.95
N VAL A 82 -6.63 -12.06 -16.65
CA VAL A 82 -5.84 -13.27 -16.40
C VAL A 82 -4.36 -13.02 -16.66
N ILE A 83 -4.01 -12.43 -17.81
CA ILE A 83 -2.60 -12.12 -18.14
C ILE A 83 -2.02 -11.16 -17.13
N TYR A 84 -2.74 -10.10 -16.76
CA TYR A 84 -2.30 -9.14 -15.75
C TYR A 84 -2.01 -9.81 -14.41
N MET A 85 -2.95 -10.64 -13.92
CA MET A 85 -2.80 -11.37 -12.66
C MET A 85 -1.66 -12.39 -12.73
N LEU A 86 -1.49 -13.10 -13.85
CA LEU A 86 -0.39 -14.04 -14.04
C LEU A 86 0.96 -13.32 -14.01
N VAL A 87 1.10 -12.16 -14.66
CA VAL A 87 2.32 -11.36 -14.60
C VAL A 87 2.63 -10.96 -13.17
N HIS A 88 1.65 -10.44 -12.42
CA HIS A 88 1.90 -9.98 -11.06
C HIS A 88 2.01 -11.11 -10.01
N TRP A 89 1.58 -12.31 -10.37
CA TRP A 89 1.73 -13.50 -9.54
C TRP A 89 3.07 -14.21 -9.80
N LEU A 90 3.50 -14.34 -11.07
CA LEU A 90 4.65 -15.15 -11.49
C LEU A 90 5.96 -14.36 -11.63
N VAL A 91 5.89 -13.03 -11.84
CA VAL A 91 7.07 -12.16 -11.82
C VAL A 91 7.27 -11.65 -10.39
N ALA A 92 8.51 -11.63 -9.90
CA ALA A 92 8.83 -11.32 -8.51
C ALA A 92 8.77 -9.82 -8.17
N ILE A 93 7.85 -9.08 -8.79
CA ILE A 93 7.52 -7.70 -8.38
C ILE A 93 6.84 -7.71 -7.01
N ASN A 94 6.99 -6.63 -6.23
CA ASN A 94 6.30 -6.49 -4.95
C ASN A 94 4.78 -6.51 -5.17
N ILE A 95 4.00 -7.07 -4.24
CA ILE A 95 2.54 -7.08 -4.35
C ILE A 95 2.00 -5.86 -3.63
N TYR A 96 1.12 -5.12 -4.30
CA TYR A 96 0.42 -3.99 -3.71
C TYR A 96 -1.06 -4.03 -4.09
N ASP A 97 -1.91 -3.64 -3.15
CA ASP A 97 -3.35 -3.44 -3.33
C ASP A 97 -3.70 -2.55 -4.53
N ARG A 98 -2.94 -1.47 -4.78
CA ARG A 98 -3.17 -0.51 -5.88
C ARG A 98 -3.14 -1.14 -7.27
N TYR A 99 -2.52 -2.30 -7.43
CA TYR A 99 -2.52 -3.02 -8.71
C TYR A 99 -3.92 -3.54 -9.09
N LEU A 100 -4.80 -3.72 -8.10
CA LEU A 100 -6.20 -4.03 -8.36
C LEU A 100 -6.93 -2.91 -9.11
N LEU A 101 -6.48 -1.66 -9.03
CA LEU A 101 -7.12 -0.52 -9.70
C LEU A 101 -7.13 -0.67 -11.22
N LEU A 102 -6.10 -1.31 -11.80
CA LEU A 102 -6.04 -1.49 -13.25
C LEU A 102 -7.04 -2.51 -13.76
N ILE A 103 -7.31 -3.57 -12.98
CA ILE A 103 -8.27 -4.62 -13.33
C ILE A 103 -9.69 -4.32 -12.83
N LEU A 104 -9.87 -3.32 -11.97
CA LEU A 104 -11.18 -2.97 -11.44
C LEU A 104 -12.19 -2.61 -12.56
N PRO A 105 -11.89 -1.72 -13.54
CA PRO A 105 -12.82 -1.44 -14.64
C PRO A 105 -13.22 -2.67 -15.48
N PRO A 106 -12.30 -3.51 -15.99
CA PRO A 106 -12.70 -4.69 -16.77
C PRO A 106 -13.47 -5.72 -15.91
N VAL A 107 -13.13 -5.88 -14.63
CA VAL A 107 -13.91 -6.73 -13.71
C VAL A 107 -15.33 -6.18 -13.55
N ALA A 108 -15.49 -4.87 -13.29
CA ALA A 108 -16.79 -4.25 -13.14
C ALA A 108 -17.66 -4.39 -14.41
N LEU A 109 -17.06 -4.25 -15.60
CA LEU A 109 -17.74 -4.47 -16.88
C LEU A 109 -18.19 -5.93 -17.05
N LEU A 110 -17.33 -6.90 -16.75
CA LEU A 110 -17.68 -8.33 -16.81
C LEU A 110 -18.78 -8.68 -15.80
N LEU A 111 -18.72 -8.13 -14.59
CA LEU A 111 -19.76 -8.28 -13.56
C LEU A 111 -21.10 -7.74 -14.06
N ALA A 112 -21.12 -6.51 -14.58
CA ALA A 112 -22.32 -5.87 -15.10
C ALA A 112 -22.94 -6.65 -16.27
N ARG A 113 -22.10 -7.14 -17.20
CA ARG A 113 -22.55 -7.95 -18.34
C ARG A 113 -23.11 -9.30 -17.90
N GLY A 114 -22.45 -9.98 -16.95
CA GLY A 114 -22.94 -11.22 -16.37
C GLY A 114 -24.29 -11.04 -15.67
N LEU A 115 -24.43 -10.01 -14.84
CA LEU A 115 -25.68 -9.66 -14.14
C LEU A 115 -26.81 -9.29 -15.11
N SER A 116 -26.53 -8.48 -16.14
CA SER A 116 -27.52 -8.08 -17.16
C SER A 116 -28.08 -9.29 -17.91
N ARG A 117 -27.26 -10.29 -18.21
CA ARG A 117 -27.72 -11.52 -18.89
C ARG A 117 -28.61 -12.37 -18.00
N LEU A 118 -28.31 -12.42 -16.71
CA LEU A 118 -29.17 -13.11 -15.75
C LEU A 118 -30.49 -12.37 -15.53
N SER A 119 -30.46 -11.03 -15.46
CA SER A 119 -31.68 -10.24 -15.31
C SER A 119 -32.61 -10.34 -16.52
N GLN A 120 -32.07 -10.46 -17.74
CA GLN A 120 -32.86 -10.73 -18.96
C GLN A 120 -33.65 -12.04 -18.90
N SER A 121 -33.24 -13.01 -18.07
CA SER A 121 -34.00 -14.25 -17.85
C SER A 121 -35.23 -14.03 -16.96
N VAL A 122 -35.29 -12.92 -16.23
CA VAL A 122 -36.40 -12.52 -15.37
C VAL A 122 -37.27 -11.51 -16.13
N LYS A 123 -38.48 -11.90 -16.54
CA LYS A 123 -39.38 -11.02 -17.31
C LYS A 123 -40.04 -9.91 -16.48
N ASN A 124 -40.04 -10.03 -15.15
CA ASN A 124 -40.72 -9.11 -14.26
C ASN A 124 -39.81 -7.95 -13.84
N VAL A 125 -40.08 -6.75 -14.33
CA VAL A 125 -39.32 -5.52 -14.04
C VAL A 125 -39.30 -5.19 -12.55
N LYS A 126 -40.40 -5.44 -11.80
CA LYS A 126 -40.44 -5.21 -10.35
C LYS A 126 -39.45 -6.11 -9.62
N MET A 127 -39.30 -7.36 -10.08
CA MET A 127 -38.34 -8.30 -9.52
C MET A 127 -36.89 -7.88 -9.85
N GLN A 128 -36.64 -7.41 -11.08
CA GLN A 128 -35.33 -6.87 -11.46
C GLN A 128 -34.95 -5.65 -10.60
N ALA A 129 -35.88 -4.72 -10.39
CA ALA A 129 -35.68 -3.56 -9.54
C ALA A 129 -35.42 -3.97 -8.08
N LEU A 130 -36.17 -4.93 -7.55
CA LEU A 130 -35.96 -5.46 -6.20
C LEU A 130 -34.56 -6.07 -6.05
N VAL A 131 -34.12 -6.89 -7.00
CA VAL A 131 -32.76 -7.47 -6.99
C VAL A 131 -31.70 -6.36 -7.04
N ALA A 132 -31.87 -5.34 -7.89
CA ALA A 132 -30.94 -4.21 -7.95
C ALA A 132 -30.85 -3.46 -6.62
N VAL A 133 -31.99 -3.21 -5.95
CA VAL A 133 -32.04 -2.58 -4.63
C VAL A 133 -31.34 -3.45 -3.57
N ILE A 134 -31.56 -4.77 -3.59
CA ILE A 134 -30.88 -5.70 -2.67
C ILE A 134 -29.37 -5.68 -2.89
N LEU A 135 -28.90 -5.71 -4.15
CA LEU A 135 -27.47 -5.64 -4.46
C LEU A 135 -26.85 -4.33 -3.98
N LEU A 136 -27.54 -3.20 -4.17
CA LEU A 136 -27.10 -1.91 -3.66
C LEU A 136 -27.02 -1.91 -2.13
N ALA A 137 -28.04 -2.43 -1.45
CA ALA A 137 -28.05 -2.53 0.01
C ALA A 137 -26.92 -3.42 0.56
N ILE A 138 -26.55 -4.49 -0.16
CA ILE A 138 -25.44 -5.37 0.20
C ILE A 138 -24.08 -4.70 0.00
N CYS A 139 -23.93 -3.87 -1.05
CA CYS A 139 -22.66 -3.18 -1.33
C CYS A 139 -22.44 -1.94 -0.44
N LEU A 140 -23.53 -1.31 0.01
CA LEU A 140 -23.49 -0.03 0.74
C LEU A 140 -22.60 -0.05 2.01
N PRO A 141 -22.61 -1.09 2.88
CA PRO A 141 -21.73 -1.13 4.04
C PRO A 141 -20.25 -1.14 3.68
N SER A 142 -19.88 -1.81 2.58
CA SER A 142 -18.49 -1.85 2.13
C SER A 142 -18.06 -0.51 1.54
N ALA A 143 -18.93 0.15 0.78
CA ALA A 143 -18.69 1.50 0.27
C ALA A 143 -18.56 2.52 1.41
N TRP A 144 -19.40 2.40 2.45
CA TRP A 144 -19.32 3.24 3.65
C TRP A 144 -18.01 3.01 4.41
N ALA A 145 -17.66 1.75 4.68
CA ALA A 145 -16.40 1.40 5.33
C ALA A 145 -15.18 1.89 4.55
N ALA A 146 -15.20 1.79 3.22
CA ALA A 146 -14.16 2.34 2.36
C ALA A 146 -14.07 3.87 2.49
N SER A 147 -15.20 4.58 2.60
CA SER A 147 -15.24 6.04 2.75
C SER A 147 -14.74 6.54 4.10
N GLU A 148 -14.76 5.68 5.13
CA GLU A 148 -14.24 5.97 6.47
C GLU A 148 -12.82 5.42 6.69
N ASP A 149 -12.12 5.00 5.62
CA ASP A 149 -10.79 4.40 5.67
C ASP A 149 -10.70 3.17 6.61
N LYS A 150 -11.81 2.43 6.77
CA LYS A 150 -11.91 1.23 7.64
C LYS A 150 -11.51 -0.07 6.96
N LEU A 151 -11.22 -0.05 5.66
CA LEU A 151 -10.76 -1.23 4.93
C LEU A 151 -9.23 -1.34 5.02
N PRO A 152 -8.68 -2.56 5.10
CA PRO A 152 -7.23 -2.76 5.18
C PRO A 152 -6.55 -2.70 3.79
N ILE A 153 -7.05 -1.80 2.94
CA ILE A 153 -6.55 -1.51 1.59
C ILE A 153 -6.58 0.02 1.40
N GLY A 154 -5.77 0.55 0.50
CA GLY A 154 -5.62 1.98 0.24
C GLY A 154 -4.28 2.59 0.69
N GLY A 155 -3.21 1.78 0.75
CA GLY A 155 -1.83 2.24 1.00
C GLY A 155 -1.60 2.96 2.34
N ASP A 156 -1.08 2.23 3.33
CA ASP A 156 -0.27 2.73 4.45
C ASP A 156 -0.87 3.67 5.51
N ARG A 157 -2.16 4.05 5.41
CA ARG A 157 -2.70 5.09 6.31
C ARG A 157 -2.72 4.74 7.80
N SER A 158 -2.96 3.49 8.21
CA SER A 158 -2.95 3.19 9.65
C SER A 158 -1.56 3.23 10.28
N GLN A 159 -0.51 2.90 9.51
CA GLN A 159 0.88 2.89 9.99
C GLN A 159 1.48 4.29 10.06
N ASN A 160 0.96 5.23 9.25
CA ASN A 160 1.44 6.61 9.19
C ASN A 160 0.47 7.65 9.76
N ASN A 161 -0.72 7.24 10.24
CA ASN A 161 -1.60 8.09 11.04
C ASN A 161 -0.80 8.69 12.20
N GLY A 162 -0.65 10.02 12.26
CA GLY A 162 0.19 10.65 13.29
C GLY A 162 1.44 11.34 12.74
N ILE A 163 1.79 11.08 11.48
CA ILE A 163 3.01 11.61 10.86
C ILE A 163 2.95 13.14 10.69
N GLU A 164 1.76 13.71 10.53
CA GLU A 164 1.54 15.15 10.52
C GLU A 164 2.00 15.77 11.85
N GLN A 165 1.62 15.15 12.98
CA GLN A 165 1.94 15.63 14.32
C GLN A 165 3.44 15.48 14.61
N VAL A 166 4.07 14.40 14.14
CA VAL A 166 5.53 14.22 14.21
C VAL A 166 6.24 15.27 13.37
N ALA A 167 5.75 15.54 12.15
CA ALA A 167 6.32 16.56 11.28
C ALA A 167 6.21 17.96 11.88
N ASP A 168 5.05 18.31 12.45
CA ASP A 168 4.83 19.59 13.16
C ASP A 168 5.75 19.70 14.38
N TYR A 169 5.89 18.63 15.16
CA TYR A 169 6.81 18.57 16.29
C TYR A 169 8.26 18.82 15.84
N LEU A 170 8.73 18.14 14.80
CA LEU A 170 10.08 18.31 14.27
C LEU A 170 10.31 19.69 13.68
N ASN A 171 9.31 20.25 12.97
CA ASN A 171 9.37 21.59 12.41
C ASN A 171 9.44 22.67 13.50
N SER A 172 8.81 22.44 14.66
CA SER A 172 8.90 23.34 15.83
C SER A 172 10.31 23.43 16.45
N LYS A 173 11.21 22.50 16.11
CA LYS A 173 12.57 22.47 16.66
C LYS A 173 13.45 23.58 16.07
N ARG A 174 14.61 23.79 16.70
CA ARG A 174 15.56 24.83 16.29
C ARG A 174 15.95 24.68 14.82
N LEU A 175 16.16 25.82 14.16
CA LEU A 175 16.70 25.88 12.82
C LEU A 175 17.99 25.06 12.69
N GLY A 176 18.09 24.32 11.58
CA GLY A 176 19.23 23.47 11.27
C GLY A 176 19.27 22.15 12.03
N ALA A 177 18.26 21.81 12.84
CA ALA A 177 18.21 20.51 13.50
C ALA A 177 18.33 19.37 12.49
N ILE A 178 19.03 18.31 12.89
CA ILE A 178 19.27 17.14 12.05
C ILE A 178 18.23 16.08 12.41
N VAL A 179 17.48 15.63 11.43
CA VAL A 179 16.47 14.58 11.59
C VAL A 179 16.98 13.32 10.90
N TYR A 180 17.32 12.34 11.71
CA TYR A 180 17.69 11.02 11.25
C TYR A 180 16.45 10.15 11.10
N ASP A 181 16.44 9.37 10.04
CA ASP A 181 15.31 8.52 9.70
C ASP A 181 15.80 7.27 8.95
N HIS A 182 15.05 6.19 9.10
CA HIS A 182 15.26 4.92 8.40
C HIS A 182 13.98 4.39 7.75
N TRP A 183 12.81 4.73 8.30
CA TRP A 183 11.56 4.10 7.91
C TRP A 183 10.71 5.00 7.02
N LEU A 184 10.61 6.29 7.34
CA LEU A 184 9.59 7.17 6.77
C LEU A 184 10.06 7.86 5.48
N GLY A 185 11.37 8.04 5.31
CA GLY A 185 12.06 8.49 4.12
C GLY A 185 11.46 9.73 3.47
N TRP A 186 10.83 9.50 2.31
CA TRP A 186 10.22 10.55 1.51
C TRP A 186 8.92 11.07 2.14
N GLU A 187 8.19 10.23 2.88
CA GLU A 187 6.87 10.52 3.42
C GLU A 187 6.96 11.53 4.57
N LEU A 188 7.86 11.28 5.54
CA LEU A 188 8.18 12.29 6.56
C LEU A 188 8.65 13.59 5.91
N GLY A 189 9.36 13.50 4.78
CA GLY A 189 9.77 14.67 4.01
C GLY A 189 8.64 15.45 3.37
N TYR A 190 7.61 14.77 2.89
CA TYR A 190 6.42 15.38 2.34
C TYR A 190 5.68 16.16 3.43
N TYR A 191 5.48 15.55 4.60
CA TYR A 191 4.76 16.17 5.72
C TYR A 191 5.54 17.28 6.43
N MET A 192 6.86 17.17 6.54
CA MET A 192 7.70 18.28 7.03
C MET A 192 7.74 19.46 6.05
N GLY A 193 7.32 19.25 4.79
CA GLY A 193 7.29 20.24 3.74
C GLY A 193 8.59 20.36 2.94
N THR A 194 8.44 20.72 1.66
CA THR A 194 9.54 20.89 0.69
C THR A 194 10.61 21.89 1.15
N TRP A 195 10.23 22.86 1.99
CA TRP A 195 11.09 23.95 2.47
C TRP A 195 11.38 23.85 3.97
N SER A 196 11.42 22.63 4.53
CA SER A 196 11.84 22.45 5.92
C SER A 196 13.26 23.01 6.12
N ASP A 197 13.43 23.78 7.18
CA ASP A 197 14.71 24.32 7.67
C ASP A 197 15.53 23.26 8.43
N LYS A 198 15.07 22.00 8.40
CA LYS A 198 15.69 20.85 9.04
C LYS A 198 16.50 20.03 8.04
N ARG A 199 17.63 19.49 8.49
CA ARG A 199 18.45 18.58 7.69
C ARG A 199 17.99 17.15 7.91
N ARG A 200 17.18 16.61 6.99
CA ARG A 200 16.81 15.19 7.02
C ARG A 200 17.88 14.31 6.37
N VAL A 201 18.23 13.20 7.02
CA VAL A 201 19.19 12.23 6.50
C VAL A 201 18.68 10.81 6.72
N TYR A 202 18.66 10.04 5.64
CA TYR A 202 18.31 8.63 5.66
C TYR A 202 19.56 7.77 5.93
N TYR A 203 19.43 6.76 6.79
CA TYR A 203 20.47 5.74 6.96
C TYR A 203 19.92 4.32 6.74
N PRO A 204 20.70 3.43 6.10
CA PRO A 204 20.27 2.07 5.83
C PRO A 204 20.52 1.09 6.99
N THR A 205 21.41 1.43 7.94
CA THR A 205 21.77 0.54 9.06
C THR A 205 22.04 1.32 10.37
N PRO A 206 21.84 0.69 11.54
CA PRO A 206 22.17 1.28 12.84
C PRO A 206 23.60 1.83 12.94
N GLN A 207 24.58 1.04 12.48
CA GLN A 207 26.00 1.39 12.57
C GLN A 207 26.36 2.56 11.65
N ALA A 208 25.76 2.63 10.45
CA ALA A 208 25.98 3.76 9.55
C ALA A 208 25.46 5.06 10.16
N LEU A 209 24.30 5.03 10.81
CA LEU A 209 23.74 6.17 11.53
C LEU A 209 24.65 6.59 12.69
N ALA A 210 25.03 5.66 13.56
CA ALA A 210 25.86 5.98 14.73
C ALA A 210 27.23 6.57 14.33
N ASN A 211 27.89 5.97 13.34
CA ASN A 211 29.20 6.44 12.86
C ASN A 211 29.13 7.83 12.22
N ASP A 212 28.17 8.08 11.34
CA ASP A 212 28.05 9.40 10.69
C ASP A 212 27.58 10.47 11.69
N ALA A 213 26.71 10.10 12.63
CA ALA A 213 26.28 10.98 13.71
C ALA A 213 27.45 11.41 14.62
N LEU A 214 28.45 10.55 14.85
CA LEU A 214 29.69 10.91 15.54
C LEU A 214 30.55 11.88 14.72
N LEU A 215 30.71 11.62 13.43
CA LEU A 215 31.59 12.38 12.54
C LEU A 215 31.05 13.77 12.17
N GLN A 216 29.74 13.99 12.27
CA GLN A 216 29.12 15.27 11.94
C GLN A 216 29.80 16.43 12.73
N ALA A 217 30.17 17.56 12.16
CA ALA A 217 30.82 18.62 12.96
C ALA A 217 29.79 19.54 13.65
N ASP A 218 28.60 19.63 13.07
CA ASP A 218 27.54 20.55 13.50
C ASP A 218 27.03 20.23 14.92
N ARG A 219 26.88 21.26 15.75
CA ARG A 219 26.31 21.19 17.11
C ARG A 219 24.77 21.34 17.12
N ALA A 220 24.13 21.33 15.97
CA ALA A 220 22.68 21.32 15.87
C ALA A 220 22.06 20.16 16.68
N PRO A 221 20.87 20.38 17.27
CA PRO A 221 20.14 19.32 17.94
C PRO A 221 19.78 18.21 16.94
N ARG A 222 19.73 16.97 17.41
CA ARG A 222 19.57 15.78 16.59
C ARG A 222 18.37 14.99 17.07
N TYR A 223 17.54 14.58 16.14
CA TYR A 223 16.34 13.81 16.41
C TYR A 223 16.35 12.54 15.58
N PHE A 224 15.90 11.42 16.15
CA PHE A 224 15.71 10.16 15.47
C PHE A 224 14.27 9.70 15.62
N VAL A 225 13.60 9.46 14.50
CA VAL A 225 12.19 9.05 14.49
C VAL A 225 12.11 7.53 14.37
N VAL A 226 11.34 6.92 15.28
CA VAL A 226 11.14 5.47 15.32
C VAL A 226 9.63 5.19 15.31
N PRO A 227 9.12 4.42 14.34
CA PRO A 227 7.78 3.90 14.41
C PRO A 227 7.66 2.73 15.41
N ASP A 228 6.57 2.69 16.16
CA ASP A 228 6.22 1.66 17.15
C ASP A 228 6.05 0.27 16.52
N TRP A 229 5.80 0.21 15.20
CA TRP A 229 5.70 -1.05 14.45
C TRP A 229 7.06 -1.61 14.00
N ALA A 230 8.15 -0.87 14.18
CA ALA A 230 9.50 -1.31 13.83
C ALA A 230 10.36 -1.61 15.06
N ASP A 231 11.37 -2.48 14.87
CA ASP A 231 12.40 -2.68 15.87
C ASP A 231 13.42 -1.51 15.85
N GLY A 232 13.14 -0.50 16.66
CA GLY A 232 14.07 0.61 16.91
C GLY A 232 15.19 0.27 17.89
N GLN A 233 15.13 -0.85 18.62
CA GLN A 233 16.02 -1.09 19.74
C GLN A 233 17.48 -1.22 19.28
N ALA A 234 17.72 -1.96 18.20
CA ALA A 234 19.06 -2.09 17.60
C ALA A 234 19.67 -0.73 17.20
N TRP A 235 18.83 0.23 16.80
CA TRP A 235 19.26 1.59 16.44
C TRP A 235 19.63 2.42 17.66
N LEU A 236 18.78 2.37 18.68
CA LEU A 236 19.03 3.08 19.94
C LEU A 236 20.25 2.51 20.67
N ASP A 237 20.47 1.19 20.62
CA ASP A 237 21.63 0.54 21.22
C ASP A 237 22.93 0.91 20.51
N ALA A 238 22.95 0.92 19.17
CA ALA A 238 24.12 1.39 18.42
C ALA A 238 24.48 2.85 18.76
N LEU A 239 23.48 3.71 18.97
CA LEU A 239 23.68 5.09 19.41
C LEU A 239 24.23 5.18 20.84
N ARG A 240 23.72 4.37 21.78
CA ARG A 240 24.22 4.29 23.16
C ARG A 240 25.63 3.74 23.24
N GLU A 241 25.97 2.73 22.43
CA GLU A 241 27.33 2.19 22.29
C GLU A 241 28.31 3.25 21.77
N ALA A 242 27.86 4.07 20.83
CA ALA A 242 28.56 5.28 20.37
C ALA A 242 28.56 6.43 21.41
N ARG A 243 28.06 6.18 22.63
CA ARG A 243 28.02 7.09 23.78
C ARG A 243 27.10 8.31 23.61
N PHE A 244 26.14 8.27 22.69
CA PHE A 244 25.08 9.26 22.69
C PHE A 244 24.17 9.10 23.92
N LYS A 245 23.73 10.21 24.49
CA LYS A 245 22.57 10.18 25.37
C LYS A 245 21.33 10.21 24.49
N VAL A 246 20.46 9.23 24.71
CA VAL A 246 19.24 9.03 23.93
C VAL A 246 18.07 9.27 24.87
N ALA A 247 17.29 10.31 24.60
CA ALA A 247 16.12 10.65 25.40
C ALA A 247 14.89 10.68 24.48
N GLU A 248 13.83 9.96 24.86
CA GLU A 248 12.54 10.15 24.20
C GLU A 248 12.00 11.53 24.55
N THR A 249 11.64 12.31 23.54
CA THR A 249 11.21 13.71 23.70
C THR A 249 9.82 13.97 23.13
N TYR A 250 9.25 12.99 22.45
CA TYR A 250 7.89 13.03 21.91
C TYR A 250 7.43 11.62 21.58
N HIS A 251 6.17 11.32 21.92
CA HIS A 251 5.49 10.11 21.51
C HIS A 251 4.07 10.49 21.07
N HIS A 252 3.75 10.16 19.84
CA HIS A 252 2.40 10.20 19.32
C HIS A 252 2.22 8.95 18.48
N ALA A 253 1.54 7.95 19.03
CA ALA A 253 1.41 6.64 18.41
C ALA A 253 0.96 6.77 16.94
N PRO A 254 1.63 6.08 16.00
CA PRO A 254 2.61 5.02 16.22
C PRO A 254 4.08 5.51 16.16
N PHE A 255 4.41 6.74 16.58
CA PHE A 255 5.76 7.29 16.42
C PHE A 255 6.37 7.87 17.70
N ALA A 256 7.59 7.44 18.00
CA ALA A 256 8.45 8.06 19.01
C ALA A 256 9.58 8.87 18.35
N VAL A 257 9.94 10.00 18.98
CA VAL A 257 11.08 10.83 18.57
C VAL A 257 12.07 10.94 19.71
N TYR A 258 13.31 10.54 19.42
CA TYR A 258 14.42 10.55 20.35
C TYR A 258 15.36 11.72 20.06
N GLU A 259 15.66 12.53 21.07
CA GLU A 259 16.73 13.52 21.01
C GLU A 259 18.07 12.84 21.32
N LEU A 260 19.08 13.17 20.51
CA LEU A 260 20.41 12.60 20.60
C LEU A 260 21.43 13.67 21.01
N GLU A 261 21.83 13.63 22.28
CA GLU A 261 22.94 14.44 22.76
C GLU A 261 24.25 13.72 22.55
N ARG A 262 25.25 14.46 22.09
CA ARG A 262 26.59 13.92 21.92
C ARG A 262 27.26 13.57 23.24
N PRO A 263 28.20 12.61 23.23
CA PRO A 263 29.18 12.46 24.31
C PRO A 263 30.04 13.70 24.50
#